data_AF-A7S8G0-F1
#
_entry.id   AF-A7S8G0-F1
#
_cell.length_a   1.000
_cell.length_b   1.000
_cell.length_c   1.000
_cell.angle_alpha   90.00
_cell.angle_beta   90.00
_cell.angle_gamma   90.00
#
_symmetry.space_group_name_H-M   'P 1'
#
loop_
_entity.id
_entity.type
_entity.pdbx_description
1 polymer ?
#
loop_
_entity_poly.entity_id
_entity_poly.type
_entity_poly.pdbx_seq_one_letter_code
_entity_poly.pdbx_strand_id
1 'polypeptide(L)'
;MAVGNENETLDHEIVEETMSDPDPEEENEEEEEEEEEDLVDPMDAIRESCEEKPECSKLKLELSNCEERVNSKSSTTETCAQELLDFMHCRDHCVSKSLFNKLK
;
A
#
# COMPACT_ATOMS: atom_id res chain seq x y z
N MET A 1 -14.51 -10.62 41.96
CA MET A 1 -15.24 -9.33 42.09
C MET A 1 -14.63 -8.37 41.09
N ALA A 2 -15.47 -7.63 40.36
CA ALA A 2 -15.04 -6.84 39.22
C ALA A 2 -14.52 -5.45 39.63
N VAL A 3 -13.67 -4.88 38.77
CA VAL A 3 -13.72 -3.46 38.38
C VAL A 3 -13.41 -3.39 36.89
N GLY A 4 -14.46 -3.43 36.07
CA GLY A 4 -14.37 -2.90 34.71
C GLY A 4 -14.40 -1.37 34.80
N ASN A 5 -13.69 -0.67 33.91
CA ASN A 5 -13.79 0.78 33.80
C ASN A 5 -14.52 1.15 32.50
N GLU A 6 -15.22 2.27 32.57
CA GLU A 6 -16.29 2.67 31.67
C GLU A 6 -15.81 3.79 30.72
N ASN A 7 -16.66 4.19 29.75
CA ASN A 7 -16.37 4.97 28.54
C ASN A 7 -15.52 4.24 27.47
N GLU A 8 -15.81 4.37 26.17
CA GLU A 8 -16.67 5.36 25.49
C GLU A 8 -17.47 4.71 24.34
N THR A 9 -18.74 5.12 24.19
CA THR A 9 -19.66 4.68 23.13
C THR A 9 -19.76 5.75 22.04
N LEU A 10 -19.16 5.51 20.86
CA LEU A 10 -19.32 6.27 19.61
C LEU A 10 -18.55 5.51 18.50
N ASP A 11 -19.10 5.00 17.39
CA ASP A 11 -20.50 4.81 16.96
C ASP A 11 -20.64 3.45 16.23
N HIS A 12 -21.81 2.80 16.32
CA HIS A 12 -22.20 1.68 15.44
C HIS A 12 -23.74 1.54 15.35
N GLU A 13 -24.44 2.63 15.04
CA GLU A 13 -25.84 2.61 14.61
C GLU A 13 -25.93 2.92 13.11
N ILE A 14 -25.88 1.87 12.30
CA ILE A 14 -26.58 1.83 11.01
C ILE A 14 -27.38 0.53 11.02
N VAL A 15 -28.52 0.56 11.70
CA VAL A 15 -29.49 -0.54 11.71
C VAL A 15 -30.62 -0.18 10.76
N GLU A 16 -30.92 -1.11 9.85
CA GLU A 16 -32.15 -1.21 9.05
C GLU A 16 -33.00 0.06 8.82
N GLU A 17 -32.90 0.63 7.61
CA GLU A 17 -34.13 0.89 6.87
C GLU A 17 -34.15 0.03 5.60
N THR A 18 -35.11 -0.87 5.56
CA THR A 18 -35.42 -1.71 4.41
C THR A 18 -36.14 -0.90 3.34
N MET A 19 -35.53 -0.73 2.16
CA MET A 19 -36.27 -0.46 0.93
C MET A 19 -35.99 -1.56 -0.07
N SER A 20 -36.82 -2.61 0.03
CA SER A 20 -36.92 -3.71 -0.92
C SER A 20 -37.91 -3.34 -2.03
N ASP A 21 -37.41 -2.83 -3.15
CA ASP A 21 -38.15 -2.80 -4.41
C ASP A 21 -37.74 -4.01 -5.25
N PRO A 22 -38.68 -4.90 -5.65
CA PRO A 22 -38.36 -6.06 -6.48
C PRO A 22 -38.42 -5.66 -7.97
N ASP A 23 -37.28 -5.70 -8.65
CA ASP A 23 -37.22 -5.60 -10.11
C ASP A 23 -37.22 -7.01 -10.73
N PRO A 24 -38.23 -7.41 -11.54
CA PRO A 24 -38.33 -8.76 -12.07
C PRO A 24 -38.10 -8.79 -13.58
N GLU A 25 -36.86 -9.04 -14.01
CA GLU A 25 -36.60 -9.63 -15.33
C GLU A 25 -35.23 -10.32 -15.34
N GLU A 26 -35.24 -11.66 -15.36
CA GLU A 26 -34.07 -12.45 -15.78
C GLU A 26 -33.93 -12.35 -17.30
N GLU A 27 -32.71 -12.16 -17.79
CA GLU A 27 -32.11 -12.89 -18.93
C GLU A 27 -30.79 -12.18 -19.34
N ASN A 28 -29.65 -12.81 -19.03
CA ASN A 28 -28.67 -13.30 -20.02
C ASN A 28 -27.26 -13.38 -19.39
N GLU A 29 -26.97 -14.51 -18.73
CA GLU A 29 -25.62 -14.87 -18.29
C GLU A 29 -24.78 -15.37 -19.49
N GLU A 30 -24.37 -14.44 -20.36
CA GLU A 30 -23.27 -14.69 -21.30
C GLU A 30 -21.95 -14.41 -20.56
N GLU A 31 -21.38 -15.44 -19.93
CA GLU A 31 -20.02 -15.44 -19.38
C GLU A 31 -19.01 -15.28 -20.54
N GLU A 32 -18.75 -14.04 -20.94
CA GLU A 32 -17.55 -13.71 -21.73
C GLU A 32 -16.32 -13.94 -20.84
N GLU A 33 -15.71 -15.11 -20.94
CA GLU A 33 -14.33 -15.37 -20.47
C GLU A 33 -13.36 -14.50 -21.30
N GLU A 34 -13.34 -13.18 -21.05
CA GLU A 34 -12.25 -12.32 -21.51
C GLU A 34 -10.95 -12.84 -20.88
N GLU A 35 -9.96 -13.19 -21.71
CA GLU A 35 -8.61 -13.47 -21.25
C GLU A 35 -8.05 -12.17 -20.63
N GLU A 36 -8.09 -12.03 -19.31
CA GLU A 36 -7.51 -10.88 -18.60
C GLU A 36 -6.00 -10.80 -18.89
N GLU A 37 -5.62 -9.98 -19.86
CA GLU A 37 -4.21 -9.64 -20.09
C GLU A 37 -3.65 -8.96 -18.82
N ASP A 38 -2.66 -9.58 -18.18
CA ASP A 38 -2.00 -9.07 -16.96
C ASP A 38 -1.64 -7.57 -17.10
N LEU A 39 -2.41 -6.70 -16.44
CA LEU A 39 -2.20 -5.25 -16.50
C LEU A 39 -0.94 -4.86 -15.72
N VAL A 40 0.19 -4.77 -16.42
CA VAL A 40 1.48 -4.38 -15.84
C VAL A 40 1.49 -2.89 -15.47
N ASP A 41 1.71 -2.58 -14.19
CA ASP A 41 1.87 -1.19 -13.73
C ASP A 41 3.18 -0.59 -14.29
N PRO A 42 3.13 0.49 -15.12
CA PRO A 42 4.34 1.17 -15.58
C PRO A 42 5.15 1.80 -14.44
N MET A 43 4.60 1.96 -13.24
CA MET A 43 5.31 2.45 -12.07
C MET A 43 6.43 1.52 -11.62
N ASP A 44 6.25 0.19 -11.69
CA ASP A 44 7.23 -0.76 -11.13
C ASP A 44 8.57 -0.72 -11.87
N ALA A 45 8.53 -0.77 -13.21
CA ALA A 45 9.71 -0.62 -14.05
C ALA A 45 10.39 0.75 -13.85
N ILE A 46 9.62 1.82 -13.58
CA ILE A 46 10.19 3.14 -13.28
C ILE A 46 10.84 3.13 -11.89
N ARG A 47 10.22 2.53 -10.87
CA ARG A 47 10.78 2.41 -9.51
C ARG A 47 12.10 1.67 -9.54
N GLU A 48 12.17 0.50 -10.19
CA GLU A 48 13.41 -0.28 -10.35
C GLU A 48 14.53 0.58 -10.94
N SER A 49 14.28 1.24 -12.09
CA SER A 49 15.26 2.14 -12.73
C SER A 49 15.66 3.37 -11.89
N CYS A 50 14.82 3.76 -10.93
CA CYS A 50 15.09 4.85 -9.99
C CYS A 50 15.91 4.39 -8.78
N GLU A 51 15.75 3.13 -8.36
CA GLU A 51 16.48 2.51 -7.24
C GLU A 51 17.93 2.19 -7.60
N GLU A 52 18.23 1.87 -8.86
CA GLU A 52 19.59 1.66 -9.36
C GLU A 52 20.46 2.93 -9.37
N LYS A 53 19.86 4.12 -9.19
CA LYS A 53 20.60 5.39 -9.26
C LYS A 53 21.61 5.51 -8.13
N PRO A 54 22.85 6.02 -8.37
CA PRO A 54 23.91 6.08 -7.35
C PRO A 54 23.59 6.84 -6.07
N GLU A 55 22.58 7.71 -6.09
CA GLU A 55 22.10 8.42 -4.89
C GLU A 55 21.17 7.51 -4.07
N CYS A 56 20.17 6.91 -4.73
CA CYS A 56 19.13 6.11 -4.07
C CYS A 56 19.62 4.71 -3.70
N SER A 57 20.57 4.13 -4.44
CA SER A 57 21.17 2.83 -4.13
C SER A 57 22.01 2.84 -2.86
N LYS A 58 22.63 3.98 -2.50
CA LYS A 58 23.30 4.18 -1.21
C LYS A 58 22.29 4.20 -0.06
N LEU A 59 21.20 4.94 -0.22
CA LEU A 59 20.12 5.02 0.78
C LEU A 59 19.43 3.65 0.97
N LYS A 60 19.26 2.89 -0.12
CA LYS A 60 18.79 1.49 -0.08
C LYS A 60 19.73 0.59 0.73
N LEU A 61 21.05 0.75 0.56
CA LEU A 61 22.06 0.02 1.35
C LEU A 61 22.03 0.43 2.83
N GLU A 62 21.87 1.72 3.13
CA GLU A 62 21.73 2.22 4.52
C GLU A 62 20.47 1.68 5.20
N LEU A 63 19.34 1.63 4.47
CA LEU A 63 18.11 0.98 4.91
C LEU A 63 18.34 -0.51 5.22
N SER A 64 18.92 -1.29 4.32
CA SER A 64 19.21 -2.71 4.57
C SER A 64 20.16 -2.92 5.75
N ASN A 65 21.18 -2.08 5.92
CA ASN A 65 22.06 -2.10 7.09
C ASN A 65 21.32 -1.78 8.41
N CYS A 66 20.25 -0.97 8.36
CA CYS A 66 19.36 -0.78 9.50
C CYS A 66 18.46 -1.99 9.74
N GLU A 67 17.86 -2.56 8.69
CA GLU A 67 17.00 -3.75 8.78
C GLU A 67 17.75 -4.94 9.40
N GLU A 68 18.99 -5.22 8.96
CA GLU A 68 19.85 -6.24 9.57
C GLU A 68 20.12 -5.96 11.06
N ARG A 69 20.37 -4.69 11.42
CA ARG A 69 20.65 -4.26 12.79
C ARG A 69 19.44 -4.33 13.71
N VAL A 70 18.23 -4.07 13.21
CA VAL A 70 16.98 -4.22 13.95
C VAL A 70 16.61 -5.70 14.08
N ASN A 71 16.64 -6.45 12.98
CA ASN A 71 16.28 -7.87 12.94
C ASN A 71 17.24 -8.77 13.75
N SER A 72 18.51 -8.36 13.93
CA SER A 72 19.47 -9.08 14.79
C SER A 72 19.22 -8.94 16.30
N LYS A 73 18.33 -8.03 16.73
CA LYS A 73 18.04 -7.77 18.14
C LYS A 73 16.73 -8.43 18.56
N SER A 74 16.78 -9.25 19.61
CA SER A 74 15.59 -9.91 20.17
C SER A 74 14.60 -8.97 20.87
N SER A 75 15.05 -7.76 21.23
CA SER A 75 14.20 -6.67 21.72
C SER A 75 14.91 -5.34 21.46
N THR A 76 14.26 -4.42 20.75
CA THR A 76 14.77 -3.07 20.51
C THR A 76 13.63 -2.09 20.28
N THR A 77 13.89 -0.81 20.55
CA THR A 77 13.01 0.32 20.22
C THR A 77 13.49 1.09 18.99
N GLU A 78 14.54 0.59 18.33
CA GLU A 78 15.07 1.16 17.08
C GLU A 78 14.14 0.86 15.91
N THR A 79 13.99 1.82 15.00
CA THR A 79 13.17 1.70 13.79
C THR A 79 13.90 2.31 12.60
N CYS A 80 13.82 1.70 11.43
CA CYS A 80 14.46 2.18 10.19
C CYS A 80 13.63 3.20 9.42
N ALA A 81 12.76 3.94 10.12
CA ALA A 81 11.82 4.88 9.52
C ALA A 81 12.53 6.08 8.86
N GLN A 82 13.70 6.49 9.38
CA GLN A 82 14.49 7.57 8.80
C GLN A 82 15.08 7.12 7.45
N GLU A 83 15.82 6.01 7.44
CA GLU A 83 16.46 5.46 6.24
C GLU A 83 15.42 5.11 5.15
N LEU A 84 14.24 4.61 5.55
CA LEU A 84 13.12 4.36 4.64
C LEU A 84 12.60 5.65 4.01
N LEU A 85 12.38 6.72 4.80
CA LEU A 85 11.89 7.99 4.29
C LEU A 85 12.91 8.68 3.37
N ASP A 86 14.20 8.61 3.70
CA ASP A 86 15.27 9.15 2.86
C ASP A 86 15.35 8.42 1.50
N PHE A 87 15.31 7.08 1.52
CA PHE A 87 15.25 6.26 0.31
C PHE A 87 14.00 6.53 -0.54
N MET A 88 12.81 6.58 0.09
CA MET A 88 11.56 6.91 -0.59
C MET A 88 11.60 8.30 -1.21
N HIS A 89 12.10 9.31 -0.50
CA HIS A 89 12.25 10.67 -1.02
C HIS A 89 13.12 10.70 -2.29
N CYS A 90 14.25 9.99 -2.28
CA CYS A 90 15.12 9.88 -3.45
C CYS A 90 14.43 9.21 -4.65
N ARG A 91 13.80 8.05 -4.41
CA ARG A 91 13.10 7.28 -5.44
C ARG A 91 11.92 8.07 -6.01
N ASP A 92 11.09 8.69 -5.17
CA ASP A 92 9.84 9.32 -5.60
C ASP A 92 10.12 10.68 -6.30
N HIS A 93 11.19 11.40 -5.92
CA HIS A 93 11.74 12.52 -6.69
C HIS A 93 12.29 12.08 -8.07
N CYS A 94 12.66 10.81 -8.24
CA CYS A 94 12.99 10.25 -9.54
C CYS A 94 11.74 9.84 -10.33
N VAL A 95 10.83 9.06 -9.74
CA VAL A 95 9.62 8.49 -10.36
C VAL A 95 8.67 9.58 -10.88
N SER A 96 8.50 10.66 -10.10
CA SER A 96 7.63 11.80 -10.45
C SER A 96 7.96 12.49 -11.78
N LYS A 97 9.18 12.31 -12.31
CA LYS A 97 9.62 12.89 -13.59
C LYS A 97 9.11 12.13 -14.82
N SER A 98 8.74 10.85 -14.66
CA SER A 98 8.39 9.95 -15.77
C SER A 98 7.02 9.31 -15.63
N LEU A 99 6.54 9.02 -14.42
CA LEU A 99 5.33 8.25 -14.17
C LEU A 99 4.07 8.84 -14.84
N PHE A 100 3.81 10.14 -14.63
CA PHE A 100 2.64 10.81 -15.21
C PHE A 100 2.62 10.89 -16.74
N ASN A 101 3.72 10.56 -17.43
CA ASN A 101 3.74 10.43 -18.90
C ASN A 101 3.34 9.01 -19.38
N LYS A 102 3.10 8.08 -18.46
CA LYS A 102 2.69 6.69 -18.73
C LYS A 102 1.23 6.42 -18.36
N LEU A 103 0.72 7.14 -17.36
CA LEU A 103 -0.69 7.11 -16.98
C LEU A 103 -1.53 7.88 -18.03
N LYS A 104 -2.78 7.46 -18.25
CA LYS A 104 -3.74 8.06 -19.17
C LYS A 104 -4.99 8.51 -18.42
#